data_AF-A0A239AJ64-F1
#
_entry.id   AF-A0A239AJ64-F1
#
_cell.length_a   1.000
_cell.length_b   1.000
_cell.length_c   1.000
_cell.angle_alpha   90.00
_cell.angle_beta   90.00
_cell.angle_gamma   90.00
#
_symmetry.space_group_name_H-M   'P 1'
#
loop_
_entity.id
_entity.type
_entity.pdbx_description
1 polymer ?
#
loop_
_entity_poly.entity_id
_entity_poly.type
_entity_poly.pdbx_seq_one_letter_code
_entity_poly.pdbx_strand_id
1 'polypeptide(L)'
;MSAGISRARFYRYYKSKYEALAALLHQTADEVHEVYELSDSWFVRPLEMRPLEAMKTTFERMGDVWQRYGAAVREAGDMWNAVPEVSQAWQQIISGLIDATTAAIERERERGVAPAGPEARVLAQGLVWQGERLLFVGLINAVDAMTNEELAEVGSVMWMRAIYLADDPEPA
;
A
#
# COMPACT_ATOMS: atom_id res chain seq x y z
N MET A 1 -16.91 -22.95 -6.22
CA MET A 1 -16.49 -22.78 -7.64
C MET A 1 -17.46 -21.80 -8.29
N SER A 2 -17.07 -20.55 -8.51
CA SER A 2 -17.97 -19.55 -9.13
C SER A 2 -17.24 -18.63 -10.12
N ALA A 3 -16.55 -19.23 -11.09
CA ALA A 3 -16.01 -18.51 -12.25
C ALA A 3 -16.55 -19.06 -13.59
N GLY A 4 -17.50 -20.00 -13.58
CA GLY A 4 -18.08 -20.60 -14.80
C GLY A 4 -17.09 -21.39 -15.69
N ILE A 5 -15.81 -21.51 -15.29
CA ILE A 5 -14.76 -22.23 -16.01
C ILE A 5 -14.51 -23.60 -15.40
N SER A 6 -14.38 -24.61 -16.26
CA SER A 6 -14.03 -25.96 -15.84
C SER A 6 -12.61 -26.02 -15.29
N ARG A 7 -12.35 -26.98 -14.40
CA ARG A 7 -11.02 -27.21 -13.82
C ARG A 7 -9.94 -27.40 -14.89
N ALA A 8 -10.27 -28.10 -15.99
CA ALA A 8 -9.39 -28.27 -17.14
C ALA A 8 -9.11 -26.96 -17.91
N ARG A 9 -10.06 -26.02 -17.92
CA ARG A 9 -9.86 -24.69 -18.53
C ARG A 9 -9.00 -23.79 -17.65
N PHE A 10 -9.14 -23.88 -16.32
CA PHE A 10 -8.27 -23.19 -15.36
C PHE A 10 -6.80 -23.61 -15.50
N TYR A 11 -6.54 -24.93 -15.49
CA TYR A 11 -5.18 -25.46 -15.60
C TYR A 11 -4.51 -25.26 -16.97
N ARG A 12 -5.26 -24.74 -17.95
CA ARG A 12 -4.71 -24.27 -19.22
C ARG A 12 -3.98 -22.93 -19.08
N TYR A 13 -4.39 -22.09 -18.13
CA TYR A 13 -3.82 -20.76 -17.90
C TYR A 13 -2.86 -20.74 -16.71
N TYR A 14 -3.11 -21.56 -15.68
CA TYR A 14 -2.32 -21.57 -14.45
C TYR A 14 -1.98 -23.00 -14.04
N LYS A 15 -0.71 -23.27 -13.77
CA LYS A 15 -0.21 -24.57 -13.30
C LYS A 15 -0.64 -24.86 -11.86
N SER A 16 -0.94 -23.83 -11.07
CA SER A 16 -1.46 -23.97 -9.71
C SER A 16 -2.41 -22.83 -9.32
N LYS A 17 -3.14 -23.01 -8.21
CA LYS A 17 -3.92 -21.92 -7.60
C LYS A 17 -3.04 -20.76 -7.10
N TYR A 18 -1.78 -21.04 -6.74
CA TYR A 18 -0.83 -20.04 -6.27
C TYR A 18 -0.29 -19.19 -7.42
N GLU A 19 -0.14 -19.77 -8.61
CA GLU A 19 0.19 -19.02 -9.82
C GLU A 19 -0.96 -18.08 -10.22
N ALA A 20 -2.21 -18.54 -10.12
CA ALA A 20 -3.36 -17.67 -10.33
C ALA A 20 -3.45 -16.54 -9.29
N LEU A 21 -3.13 -16.82 -8.02
CA LEU A 21 -3.05 -15.80 -6.96
C LEU A 21 -1.93 -14.80 -7.24
N ALA A 22 -0.74 -15.25 -7.62
CA ALA A 22 0.38 -14.39 -7.99
C ALA A 22 0.02 -13.46 -9.18
N ALA A 23 -0.70 -13.97 -10.18
CA ALA A 23 -1.19 -13.15 -11.29
C ALA A 23 -2.17 -12.05 -10.85
N LEU A 24 -3.06 -12.34 -9.89
CA LEU A 24 -3.94 -11.34 -9.29
C LEU A 24 -3.14 -10.29 -8.50
N LEU A 25 -2.10 -10.71 -7.78
CA LEU A 25 -1.21 -9.80 -7.07
C LEU A 25 -0.44 -8.87 -8.02
N HIS A 26 -0.01 -9.34 -9.19
CA HIS A 26 0.59 -8.46 -10.19
C HIS A 26 -0.41 -7.39 -10.68
N GLN A 27 -1.68 -7.74 -10.88
CA GLN A 27 -2.71 -6.74 -11.23
C GLN A 27 -2.93 -5.73 -10.09
N THR A 28 -2.91 -6.19 -8.83
CA THR A 28 -2.93 -5.29 -7.68
C THR A 28 -1.72 -4.36 -7.68
N ALA A 29 -0.51 -4.87 -7.99
CA ALA A 29 0.69 -4.06 -8.07
C ALA A 29 0.59 -2.95 -9.14
N ASP A 30 0.02 -3.28 -10.30
CA ASP A 30 -0.20 -2.32 -11.38
C ASP A 30 -1.16 -1.19 -10.94
N GLU A 31 -2.30 -1.52 -10.30
CA GLU A 31 -3.21 -0.49 -9.78
C GLU A 31 -2.61 0.34 -8.64
N VAL A 32 -1.77 -0.27 -7.80
CA VAL A 32 -1.02 0.46 -6.77
C VAL A 32 -0.06 1.45 -7.39
N HIS A 33 0.60 1.07 -8.49
CA HIS A 33 1.48 1.97 -9.22
C HIS A 33 0.72 3.15 -9.82
N GLU A 34 -0.47 2.91 -10.39
CA GLU A 34 -1.35 3.97 -10.89
C GLU A 34 -1.69 5.00 -9.80
N VAL A 35 -1.93 4.57 -8.55
CA VAL A 35 -2.18 5.48 -7.41
C VAL A 35 -0.99 6.40 -7.14
N TYR A 36 0.25 5.91 -7.31
CA TYR A 36 1.44 6.74 -7.11
C TYR A 36 1.49 7.89 -8.10
N GLU A 37 1.15 7.63 -9.36
CA GLU A 37 1.28 8.59 -10.46
C GLU A 37 0.18 9.66 -10.46
N LEU A 38 -0.87 9.50 -9.65
CA LEU A 38 -1.91 10.51 -9.52
C LEU A 38 -1.31 11.84 -9.03
N SER A 39 -1.69 12.93 -9.69
CA SER A 39 -1.09 14.25 -9.45
C SER A 39 -1.32 14.81 -8.05
N ASP A 40 -2.34 14.34 -7.36
CA ASP A 40 -2.71 14.68 -5.98
C ASP A 40 -2.34 13.55 -4.97
N SER A 41 -1.61 12.53 -5.42
CA SER A 41 -1.04 11.54 -4.51
C SER A 41 0.09 12.17 -3.68
N TRP A 42 0.32 11.62 -2.50
CA TRP A 42 1.43 12.01 -1.64
C TRP A 42 2.80 11.66 -2.26
N PHE A 43 2.84 10.62 -3.10
CA PHE A 43 4.04 10.17 -3.80
C PHE A 43 4.53 11.14 -4.89
N VAL A 44 3.67 12.04 -5.36
CA VAL A 44 4.03 13.10 -6.32
C VAL A 44 3.92 14.49 -5.71
N ARG A 45 2.88 14.73 -4.90
CA ARG A 45 2.46 15.96 -4.20
C ARG A 45 2.96 17.29 -4.83
N PRO A 46 2.07 18.08 -5.45
CA PRO A 46 2.37 19.43 -5.93
C PRO A 46 2.83 20.32 -4.76
N LEU A 47 3.67 21.32 -5.04
CA LEU A 47 4.26 22.14 -3.97
C LEU A 47 3.19 22.85 -3.16
N GLU A 48 2.15 23.36 -3.83
CA GLU A 48 1.03 24.11 -3.28
C GLU A 48 0.05 23.29 -2.43
N MET A 49 0.06 21.95 -2.58
CA MET A 49 -0.87 21.07 -1.89
C MET A 49 -0.36 20.73 -0.49
N ARG A 50 -1.24 20.80 0.52
CA ARG A 50 -0.86 20.48 1.90
C ARG A 50 -0.51 18.98 2.05
N PRO A 51 0.55 18.62 2.78
CA PRO A 51 0.95 17.22 2.93
C PRO A 51 -0.12 16.31 3.54
N LEU A 52 -0.87 16.75 4.55
CA LEU A 52 -1.93 15.93 5.15
C LEU A 52 -3.07 15.64 4.15
N GLU A 53 -3.44 16.61 3.33
CA GLU A 53 -4.48 16.46 2.29
C GLU A 53 -4.08 15.36 1.30
N ALA A 54 -2.89 15.49 0.69
CA ALA A 54 -2.37 14.48 -0.24
C ALA A 54 -2.22 13.11 0.43
N MET A 55 -1.79 13.07 1.69
CA MET A 55 -1.66 11.83 2.47
C MET A 55 -3.01 11.14 2.66
N LYS A 56 -4.04 11.85 3.13
CA LYS A 56 -5.38 11.29 3.34
C LYS A 56 -5.96 10.73 2.04
N THR A 57 -5.94 11.52 0.97
CA THR A 57 -6.41 11.08 -0.35
C THR A 57 -5.67 9.84 -0.85
N THR A 58 -4.36 9.76 -0.60
CA THR A 58 -3.56 8.57 -0.97
C THR A 58 -3.97 7.34 -0.16
N PHE A 59 -4.13 7.49 1.16
CA PHE A 59 -4.56 6.40 2.03
C PHE A 59 -5.93 5.85 1.63
N GLU A 60 -6.91 6.71 1.35
CA GLU A 60 -8.26 6.31 0.92
C GLU A 60 -8.21 5.47 -0.36
N ARG A 61 -7.45 5.93 -1.37
CA ARG A 61 -7.29 5.22 -2.65
C ARG A 61 -6.56 3.90 -2.51
N MET A 62 -5.51 3.86 -1.69
CA MET A 62 -4.83 2.60 -1.36
C MET A 62 -5.80 1.63 -0.68
N GLY A 63 -6.62 2.13 0.24
CA GLY A 63 -7.71 1.37 0.83
C GLY A 63 -8.68 0.79 -0.19
N ASP A 64 -9.13 1.60 -1.16
CA ASP A 64 -10.03 1.17 -2.22
C ASP A 64 -9.41 0.08 -3.12
N VAL A 65 -8.13 0.20 -3.46
CA VAL A 65 -7.39 -0.84 -4.20
C VAL A 65 -7.34 -2.13 -3.38
N TRP A 66 -7.00 -2.04 -2.09
CA TRP A 66 -6.95 -3.21 -1.20
C TRP A 66 -8.31 -3.90 -1.09
N GLN A 67 -9.40 -3.14 -0.96
CA GLN A 67 -10.76 -3.69 -0.90
C GLN A 67 -11.18 -4.34 -2.22
N ARG A 68 -10.88 -3.70 -3.36
CA ARG A 68 -11.16 -4.23 -4.71
C ARG A 68 -10.50 -5.59 -4.93
N TYR A 69 -9.25 -5.75 -4.48
CA TYR A 69 -8.50 -7.01 -4.54
C TYR A 69 -8.53 -7.81 -3.24
N GLY A 70 -9.46 -7.52 -2.32
CA GLY A 70 -9.40 -7.96 -0.93
C GLY A 70 -9.29 -9.47 -0.74
N ALA A 71 -9.90 -10.26 -1.62
CA ALA A 71 -9.75 -11.71 -1.59
C ALA A 71 -8.32 -12.17 -1.93
N ALA A 72 -7.68 -11.59 -2.95
CA ALA A 72 -6.31 -11.94 -3.31
C ALA A 72 -5.30 -11.44 -2.27
N VAL A 73 -5.45 -10.18 -1.85
CA VAL A 73 -4.56 -9.53 -0.88
C VAL A 73 -4.63 -10.23 0.49
N ARG A 74 -5.82 -10.61 0.96
CA ARG A 74 -5.98 -11.38 2.20
C ARG A 74 -5.25 -12.72 2.13
N GLU A 75 -5.51 -13.52 1.10
CA GLU A 75 -4.87 -14.84 0.97
C GLU A 75 -3.35 -14.71 0.84
N ALA A 76 -2.87 -13.66 0.16
CA ALA A 76 -1.45 -13.37 0.08
C ALA A 76 -0.84 -13.02 1.45
N GLY A 77 -1.53 -12.17 2.24
CA GLY A 77 -1.13 -11.81 3.60
C GLY A 77 -0.95 -13.02 4.53
N ASP A 78 -1.76 -14.05 4.37
CA ASP A 78 -1.64 -15.31 5.12
C ASP A 78 -0.53 -16.24 4.58
N MET A 79 -0.29 -16.23 3.27
CA MET A 79 0.52 -17.27 2.61
C MET A 79 1.95 -16.83 2.24
N TRP A 80 2.24 -15.54 2.17
CA TRP A 80 3.50 -15.05 1.59
C TRP A 80 4.75 -15.52 2.34
N ASN A 81 4.65 -15.87 3.63
CA ASN A 81 5.79 -16.39 4.40
C ASN A 81 6.01 -17.91 4.24
N ALA A 82 5.02 -18.63 3.70
CA ALA A 82 4.98 -20.09 3.68
C ALA A 82 4.92 -20.68 2.26
N VAL A 83 4.45 -19.91 1.27
CA VAL A 83 4.29 -20.35 -0.12
C VAL A 83 5.23 -19.54 -1.02
N PRO A 84 6.30 -20.14 -1.58
CA PRO A 84 7.32 -19.43 -2.35
C PRO A 84 6.77 -18.60 -3.52
N GLU A 85 5.82 -19.16 -4.27
CA GLU A 85 5.23 -18.48 -5.44
C GLU A 85 4.46 -17.21 -5.05
N VAL A 86 3.78 -17.24 -3.89
CA VAL A 86 3.07 -16.07 -3.35
C VAL A 86 4.07 -15.09 -2.74
N SER A 87 5.12 -15.60 -2.10
CA SER A 87 6.18 -14.79 -1.49
C SER A 87 6.81 -13.85 -2.49
N GLN A 88 7.14 -14.34 -3.69
CA GLN A 88 7.75 -13.51 -4.73
C GLN A 88 6.86 -12.34 -5.14
N ALA A 89 5.60 -12.61 -5.48
CA ALA A 89 4.66 -11.58 -5.92
C ALA A 89 4.35 -10.56 -4.80
N TRP A 90 4.19 -11.04 -3.55
CA TRP A 90 3.95 -10.18 -2.40
C TRP A 90 5.16 -9.29 -2.09
N GLN A 91 6.37 -9.86 -2.08
CA GLN A 91 7.59 -9.10 -1.84
C GLN A 91 7.83 -8.03 -2.91
N GLN A 92 7.45 -8.29 -4.17
CA GLN A 92 7.51 -7.28 -5.23
C GLN A 92 6.62 -6.07 -4.90
N ILE A 93 5.35 -6.29 -4.53
CA ILE A 93 4.44 -5.21 -4.10
C ILE A 93 5.03 -4.42 -2.94
N ILE A 94 5.44 -5.10 -1.87
CA ILE A 94 5.96 -4.45 -0.66
C ILE A 94 7.27 -3.69 -0.95
N SER A 95 8.17 -4.26 -1.76
CA SER A 95 9.41 -3.58 -2.13
C SER A 95 9.15 -2.31 -2.96
N GLY A 96 8.19 -2.35 -3.90
CA GLY A 96 7.80 -1.17 -4.67
C GLY A 96 7.20 -0.07 -3.79
N LEU A 97 6.36 -0.43 -2.82
CA LEU A 97 5.82 0.51 -1.83
C LEU A 97 6.93 1.16 -0.99
N ILE A 98 7.91 0.37 -0.55
CA ILE A 98 9.03 0.86 0.24
C ILE A 98 9.87 1.83 -0.60
N ASP A 99 10.19 1.47 -1.84
CA ASP A 99 11.01 2.30 -2.71
C ASP A 99 10.30 3.62 -3.06
N ALA A 100 9.00 3.59 -3.38
CA ALA A 100 8.19 4.79 -3.62
C ALA A 100 8.07 5.69 -2.38
N THR A 101 7.83 5.09 -1.20
CA THR A 101 7.75 5.83 0.07
C THR A 101 9.10 6.44 0.43
N THR A 102 10.22 5.75 0.18
CA THR A 102 11.57 6.25 0.41
C THR A 102 11.81 7.51 -0.42
N ALA A 103 11.56 7.43 -1.73
CA ALA A 103 11.74 8.54 -2.65
C ALA A 103 10.87 9.76 -2.28
N ALA A 104 9.62 9.53 -1.85
CA ALA A 104 8.75 10.60 -1.40
C ALA A 104 9.24 11.27 -0.11
N ILE A 105 9.75 10.51 0.88
CA ILE A 105 10.35 11.07 2.10
C ILE A 105 11.58 11.93 1.75
N GLU A 106 12.46 11.43 0.88
CA GLU A 106 13.65 12.16 0.44
C GLU A 106 13.28 13.46 -0.28
N ARG A 107 12.33 13.41 -1.20
CA ARG A 107 11.79 14.59 -1.89
C ARG A 107 11.27 15.65 -0.92
N GLU A 108 10.51 15.25 0.10
CA GLU A 108 9.97 16.19 1.09
C GLU A 108 11.05 16.81 1.97
N ARG A 109 12.12 16.06 2.25
CA ARG A 109 13.31 16.58 2.94
C ARG A 109 14.10 17.55 2.09
N GLU A 110 14.30 17.24 0.81
CA GLU A 110 14.97 18.12 -0.16
C GLU A 110 14.24 19.44 -0.36
N ARG A 111 12.90 19.41 -0.35
CA ARG A 111 12.05 20.61 -0.39
C ARG A 111 12.07 21.43 0.91
N GLY A 112 12.63 20.90 1.99
CA GLY A 112 12.66 21.54 3.31
C GLY A 112 11.33 21.47 4.07
N VAL A 113 10.35 20.68 3.59
CA VAL A 113 9.05 20.49 4.26
C VAL A 113 9.17 19.48 5.39
N ALA A 114 9.86 18.36 5.15
CA ALA A 114 10.15 17.35 6.16
C ALA A 114 11.55 17.58 6.77
N PRO A 115 11.71 17.51 8.09
CA PRO A 115 13.01 17.62 8.73
C PRO A 115 13.86 16.36 8.54
N ALA A 116 15.15 16.45 8.90
CA ALA A 116 16.00 15.28 9.06
C ALA A 116 15.44 14.36 10.17
N GLY A 117 15.61 13.05 9.99
CA GLY A 117 15.15 12.03 10.92
C GLY A 117 15.89 10.71 10.67
N PRO A 118 15.28 9.55 10.97
CA PRO A 118 15.83 8.26 10.57
C PRO A 118 16.12 8.21 9.07
N GLU A 119 17.02 7.31 8.67
CA GLU A 119 17.26 7.02 7.25
C GLU A 119 15.93 6.72 6.55
N ALA A 120 15.73 7.33 5.36
CA ALA A 120 14.43 7.38 4.71
C ALA A 120 13.88 5.99 4.39
N ARG A 121 14.74 5.06 3.95
CA ARG A 121 14.36 3.69 3.63
C ARG A 121 13.99 2.89 4.87
N VAL A 122 14.72 3.02 5.97
CA VAL A 122 14.38 2.38 7.25
C VAL A 122 13.02 2.90 7.76
N LEU A 123 12.77 4.21 7.65
CA LEU A 123 11.47 4.78 8.01
C LEU A 123 10.34 4.25 7.10
N ALA A 124 10.56 4.25 5.79
CA ALA A 124 9.61 3.72 4.81
C ALA A 124 9.27 2.25 5.06
N GLN A 125 10.25 1.40 5.40
CA GLN A 125 10.01 -0.01 5.76
C GLN A 125 9.03 -0.14 6.93
N GLY A 126 9.25 0.61 8.00
CA GLY A 126 8.36 0.57 9.18
C GLY A 126 6.94 1.04 8.84
N LEU A 127 6.83 2.16 8.12
CA LEU A 127 5.55 2.76 7.75
C LEU A 127 4.76 1.86 6.78
N VAL A 128 5.40 1.29 5.76
CA VAL A 128 4.75 0.41 4.78
C VAL A 128 4.21 -0.86 5.46
N TRP A 129 4.99 -1.51 6.32
CA TRP A 129 4.51 -2.70 7.04
C TRP A 129 3.40 -2.37 8.04
N GLN A 130 3.45 -1.19 8.67
CA GLN A 130 2.34 -0.72 9.50
C GLN A 130 1.07 -0.51 8.67
N GLY A 131 1.16 0.19 7.53
CA GLY A 131 0.03 0.42 6.62
C GLY A 131 -0.55 -0.88 6.07
N GLU A 132 0.30 -1.78 5.59
CA GLU A 132 -0.08 -3.13 5.16
C GLU A 132 -0.90 -3.85 6.23
N ARG A 133 -0.41 -3.85 7.47
CA ARG A 133 -1.06 -4.57 8.56
C ARG A 133 -2.41 -3.98 8.92
N LEU A 134 -2.53 -2.65 8.93
CA LEU A 134 -3.81 -1.97 9.17
C LEU A 134 -4.84 -2.30 8.09
N LEU A 135 -4.44 -2.32 6.82
CA LEU A 135 -5.33 -2.69 5.73
C LEU A 135 -5.72 -4.17 5.82
N PHE A 136 -4.76 -5.05 6.11
CA PHE A 136 -5.00 -6.48 6.25
C PHE A 136 -6.01 -6.80 7.35
N VAL A 137 -5.91 -6.19 8.54
CA VAL A 137 -6.87 -6.46 9.63
C VAL A 137 -8.29 -6.01 9.27
N GLY A 138 -8.42 -4.94 8.48
CA GLY A 138 -9.68 -4.52 7.87
C GLY A 138 -10.25 -5.58 6.93
N LEU A 139 -9.43 -6.12 6.03
CA LEU A 139 -9.85 -7.14 5.05
C LEU A 139 -10.35 -8.45 5.68
N ILE A 140 -9.79 -8.83 6.84
CA ILE A 140 -10.23 -10.04 7.55
C ILE A 140 -11.38 -9.80 8.52
N ASN A 141 -11.88 -8.56 8.63
CA ASN A 141 -12.87 -8.15 9.64
C ASN A 141 -12.45 -8.61 11.05
N ALA A 142 -11.20 -8.29 11.44
CA ALA A 142 -10.72 -8.58 12.78
C ALA A 142 -11.61 -7.88 13.83
N VAL A 143 -11.54 -8.36 15.08
CA VAL A 143 -12.19 -7.68 16.21
C VAL A 143 -11.70 -6.23 16.26
N ASP A 144 -12.64 -5.29 16.33
CA ASP A 144 -12.40 -3.85 16.35
C ASP A 144 -11.60 -3.34 15.12
N ALA A 145 -11.76 -3.99 13.96
CA ALA A 145 -11.16 -3.53 12.72
C ALA A 145 -11.72 -2.15 12.32
N MET A 146 -10.80 -1.25 11.95
CA MET A 146 -11.13 0.08 11.44
C MET A 146 -11.80 0.00 10.07
N THR A 147 -12.74 0.91 9.82
CA THR A 147 -13.22 1.24 8.48
C THR A 147 -12.10 1.86 7.64
N ASN A 148 -12.29 1.93 6.32
CA ASN A 148 -11.30 2.57 5.44
C ASN A 148 -11.08 4.05 5.80
N GLU A 149 -12.16 4.75 6.17
CA GLU A 149 -12.13 6.15 6.59
C GLU A 149 -11.33 6.33 7.90
N GLU A 150 -11.59 5.52 8.91
CA GLU A 150 -10.85 5.55 10.18
C GLU A 150 -9.36 5.22 9.99
N LEU A 151 -9.06 4.26 9.11
CA LEU A 151 -7.68 3.91 8.76
C LEU A 151 -6.98 5.05 8.05
N ALA A 152 -7.63 5.71 7.09
CA ALA A 152 -7.07 6.88 6.43
C ALA A 152 -6.81 8.04 7.41
N GLU A 153 -7.73 8.28 8.35
CA GLU A 153 -7.57 9.30 9.39
C GLU A 153 -6.38 8.99 10.31
N VAL A 154 -6.34 7.80 10.93
CA VAL A 154 -5.30 7.43 11.88
C VAL A 154 -3.94 7.23 11.19
N GLY A 155 -3.95 6.54 10.04
CA GLY A 155 -2.76 6.26 9.24
C GLY A 155 -2.07 7.53 8.76
N SER A 156 -2.84 8.48 8.22
CA SER A 156 -2.30 9.77 7.79
C SER A 156 -1.66 10.53 8.95
N VAL A 157 -2.32 10.65 10.11
CA VAL A 157 -1.75 11.32 11.30
C VAL A 157 -0.45 10.65 11.76
N MET A 158 -0.41 9.32 11.80
CA MET A 158 0.80 8.58 12.20
C MET A 158 1.96 8.84 11.24
N TRP A 159 1.70 8.78 9.93
CA TRP A 159 2.71 9.04 8.90
C TRP A 159 3.15 10.50 8.90
N MET A 160 2.23 11.44 9.12
CA MET A 160 2.53 12.86 9.24
C MET A 160 3.50 13.12 10.39
N ARG A 161 3.21 12.59 11.57
CA ARG A 161 4.08 12.76 12.73
C ARG A 161 5.43 12.07 12.56
N ALA A 162 5.47 10.91 11.91
CA ALA A 162 6.71 10.17 11.68
C ALA A 162 7.62 10.83 10.65
N ILE A 163 7.06 11.43 9.59
CA ILE A 163 7.81 12.01 8.47
C ILE A 163 8.13 13.48 8.71
N TYR A 164 7.16 14.26 9.20
CA TYR A 164 7.23 15.72 9.28
C TYR A 164 7.46 16.27 10.69
N LEU A 165 7.34 15.42 11.73
CA LEU A 165 7.31 15.85 13.13
C LEU A 165 6.21 16.91 13.41
N ALA A 166 5.14 16.90 12.61
CA ALA A 166 4.03 17.84 12.65
C ALA A 166 2.72 17.13 12.25
N ASP A 167 1.58 17.72 12.63
CA ASP A 167 0.26 17.20 12.23
C ASP A 167 -0.04 17.53 10.75
N ASP A 168 0.29 18.74 10.29
CA ASP A 168 0.19 19.15 8.89
C ASP A 168 1.03 20.42 8.61
N PRO A 169 2.27 20.30 8.10
CA PRO A 169 3.13 21.46 7.85
C PRO A 169 2.65 22.28 6.65
N GLU A 170 3.05 23.54 6.59
CA GLU A 170 2.78 24.39 5.43
C GLU A 170 3.49 23.83 4.17
N PRO A 171 2.91 24.05 2.98
CA PRO A 171 3.58 23.75 1.71
C PRO A 171 4.91 24.52 1.59
N ALA A 172 5.84 23.98 0.78
CA ALA A 172 7.16 24.57 0.51
C ALA A 172 7.09 25.83 -0.36
#